data_AF-A0A151B3V5-F1
#
_entry.id   AF-A0A151B3V5-F1
#
_cell.length_a   1.000
_cell.length_b   1.000
_cell.length_c   1.000
_cell.angle_alpha   90.00
_cell.angle_beta   90.00
_cell.angle_gamma   90.00
#
_symmetry.space_group_name_H-M   'P 1'
#
loop_
_entity.id
_entity.type
_entity.pdbx_description
1 polymer ?
#
loop_
_entity_poly.entity_id
_entity_poly.type
_entity_poly.pdbx_seq_one_letter_code
_entity_poly.pdbx_strand_id
1 'polypeptide(L)'
;MRKLRVGYKILIILIILGGCFVIFHKISQVNLKDNNYNLNNSKSNIKIKQNDVKGNYNSVLNEFDVNYPWKEKGIDSKKVLVGSYDITKENGKNQMWIGKEASITLSSEKSFKYLNIKGWIPVSMHKKINNIQDVSIKFYINDKEIKQLKFKEDKLVNEKIEYEKIKDIIGDNKQFCFKIQVSSSYNPKKEGINDDERDLSMIIDYIGEKN
;
A
#
# COMPACT_ATOMS: atom_id res chain seq x y z
N MET A 1 3.26 40.71 -50.96
CA MET A 1 4.63 41.24 -50.80
C MET A 1 4.70 41.88 -49.42
N ARG A 2 5.59 41.60 -48.46
CA ARG A 2 6.86 40.87 -48.34
C ARG A 2 6.89 40.21 -46.95
N LYS A 3 7.56 39.05 -46.86
CA LYS A 3 8.01 38.41 -45.62
C LYS A 3 9.11 39.25 -44.96
N LEU A 4 9.24 39.18 -43.64
CA LEU A 4 10.53 39.20 -42.93
C LEU A 4 10.41 38.39 -41.63
N ARG A 5 11.29 37.38 -41.52
CA ARG A 5 11.52 36.50 -40.37
C ARG A 5 12.69 37.04 -39.54
N VAL A 6 12.90 36.38 -38.38
CA VAL A 6 14.14 36.20 -37.59
C VAL A 6 14.34 37.28 -36.51
N GLY A 7 14.62 36.99 -35.23
CA GLY A 7 14.90 35.72 -34.57
C GLY A 7 15.14 35.87 -33.05
N TYR A 8 15.33 34.72 -32.42
CA TYR A 8 15.51 34.41 -31.00
C TYR A 8 16.44 35.33 -30.17
N LYS A 9 16.13 35.46 -28.87
CA LYS A 9 17.04 35.07 -27.77
C LYS A 9 16.30 35.02 -26.42
N ILE A 10 16.24 33.80 -25.88
CA ILE A 10 15.86 33.46 -24.52
C ILE A 10 17.01 33.89 -23.60
N LEU A 11 16.71 34.67 -22.55
CA LEU A 11 17.68 35.04 -21.52
C LEU A 11 17.39 34.21 -20.26
N ILE A 12 18.21 33.18 -20.04
CA ILE A 12 18.26 32.40 -18.80
C ILE A 12 19.12 33.19 -17.81
N ILE A 13 18.56 33.53 -16.65
CA ILE A 13 19.31 34.05 -15.51
C ILE A 13 19.67 32.87 -14.61
N LEU A 14 20.98 32.64 -14.49
CA LEU A 14 21.64 31.69 -13.60
C LEU A 14 22.29 32.53 -12.49
N ILE A 15 21.91 32.33 -11.24
CA ILE A 15 22.72 32.71 -10.08
C ILE A 15 22.91 31.48 -9.20
N ILE A 16 24.19 31.23 -8.97
CA ILE A 16 24.86 30.12 -8.30
C ILE A 16 25.03 30.49 -6.81
N LEU A 17 24.96 29.53 -5.88
CA LEU A 17 26.02 29.20 -4.89
C LEU A 17 25.50 28.51 -3.61
N GLY A 18 26.23 27.45 -3.23
CA GLY A 18 26.19 26.75 -1.93
C GLY A 18 25.67 25.31 -2.05
N GLY A 19 26.46 24.31 -2.47
CA GLY A 19 27.50 23.64 -1.65
C GLY A 19 26.81 22.61 -0.73
N CYS A 20 26.93 21.29 -0.90
CA CYS A 20 28.14 20.48 -0.91
C CYS A 20 27.99 19.19 -1.73
N PHE A 21 29.08 18.87 -2.42
CA PHE A 21 29.31 17.67 -3.20
C PHE A 21 30.17 16.74 -2.34
N VAL A 22 29.73 15.49 -2.11
CA VAL A 22 30.64 14.42 -1.66
C VAL A 22 30.36 13.20 -2.53
N ILE A 23 31.30 12.92 -3.42
CA ILE A 23 31.47 11.64 -4.10
C ILE A 23 32.42 10.81 -3.26
N PHE A 24 32.08 9.55 -2.97
CA PHE A 24 33.06 8.51 -2.68
C PHE A 24 32.71 7.22 -3.43
N HIS A 25 33.76 6.56 -3.91
CA HIS A 25 33.77 5.47 -4.88
C HIS A 25 34.02 4.11 -4.17
N LYS A 26 33.33 3.06 -4.64
CA LYS A 26 33.80 1.67 -4.90
C LYS A 26 34.14 0.67 -3.76
N ILE A 27 33.23 -0.32 -3.61
CA ILE A 27 33.34 -1.81 -3.59
C ILE A 27 34.14 -2.59 -2.51
N SER A 28 33.40 -3.55 -1.91
CA SER A 28 33.73 -4.88 -1.30
C SER A 28 34.66 -5.03 -0.09
N GLN A 29 34.17 -5.63 1.00
CA GLN A 29 34.25 -7.07 1.31
C GLN A 29 33.63 -7.39 2.69
N VAL A 30 33.17 -8.63 2.84
CA VAL A 30 32.58 -9.26 4.02
C VAL A 30 33.63 -9.43 5.13
N ASN A 31 33.24 -9.20 6.40
CA ASN A 31 33.77 -9.97 7.52
C ASN A 31 32.77 -10.00 8.69
N LEU A 32 32.36 -11.21 9.05
CA LEU A 32 31.56 -11.54 10.22
C LEU A 32 32.47 -11.54 11.46
N LYS A 33 32.09 -10.84 12.52
CA LYS A 33 32.47 -11.21 13.89
C LYS A 33 31.35 -10.92 14.87
N ASP A 34 31.18 -11.91 15.73
CA ASP A 34 30.20 -12.07 16.79
C ASP A 34 30.09 -10.87 17.71
N ASN A 35 28.89 -10.60 18.23
CA ASN A 35 28.72 -10.15 19.61
C ASN A 35 27.30 -10.48 20.12
N ASN A 36 27.28 -11.29 21.17
CA ASN A 36 26.14 -11.61 22.00
C ASN A 36 25.54 -10.35 22.64
N TYR A 37 24.25 -10.11 22.43
CA TYR A 37 23.44 -9.36 23.39
C TYR A 37 22.16 -10.12 23.70
N ASN A 38 22.06 -10.45 24.98
CA ASN A 38 20.96 -11.13 25.62
C ASN A 38 20.07 -10.05 26.25
N LEU A 39 18.79 -9.95 25.86
CA LEU A 39 17.80 -9.21 26.65
C LEU A 39 16.45 -9.90 26.57
N ASN A 40 16.02 -10.40 27.73
CA ASN A 40 14.78 -11.10 27.96
C ASN A 40 13.57 -10.15 28.04
N ASN A 41 12.42 -10.70 27.64
CA ASN A 41 11.03 -10.40 28.04
C ASN A 41 10.32 -9.14 27.52
N SER A 42 9.40 -9.36 26.58
CA SER A 42 7.95 -9.41 26.90
C SER A 42 7.15 -10.10 25.77
N LYS A 43 6.21 -10.95 26.18
CA LYS A 43 5.53 -11.99 25.38
C LYS A 43 4.47 -11.42 24.44
N SER A 44 4.68 -11.58 23.14
CA SER A 44 3.63 -12.00 22.21
C SER A 44 4.22 -13.13 21.35
N ASN A 45 3.62 -14.31 21.44
CA ASN A 45 4.16 -15.53 20.83
C ASN A 45 3.95 -15.51 19.31
N ILE A 46 4.82 -14.82 18.56
CA ILE A 46 5.00 -15.12 17.14
C ILE A 46 6.15 -16.12 17.04
N LYS A 47 5.82 -17.42 17.02
CA LYS A 47 6.78 -18.46 16.62
C LYS A 47 6.95 -18.39 15.10
N ILE A 48 7.74 -17.43 14.63
CA ILE A 48 8.31 -17.50 13.28
C ILE A 48 9.40 -18.58 13.35
N LYS A 49 9.14 -19.75 12.75
CA LYS A 49 10.20 -20.73 12.51
C LYS A 49 11.21 -20.08 11.56
N GLN A 50 12.34 -19.65 12.11
CA GLN A 50 13.48 -19.18 11.33
C GLN A 50 14.04 -20.37 10.56
N ASN A 51 13.57 -20.59 9.32
CA ASN A 51 14.28 -21.42 8.33
C ASN A 51 13.86 -21.19 6.87
N ASP A 52 13.21 -20.08 6.52
CA ASP A 52 12.86 -19.77 5.12
C ASP A 52 13.50 -18.47 4.63
N VAL A 53 14.83 -18.46 4.55
CA VAL A 53 15.56 -17.47 3.74
C VAL A 53 15.53 -17.94 2.28
N LYS A 54 14.43 -17.59 1.59
CA LYS A 54 14.26 -17.35 0.14
C LYS A 54 12.84 -17.74 -0.28
N GLY A 55 12.00 -16.73 -0.47
CA GLY A 55 10.90 -16.79 -1.42
C GLY A 55 9.69 -17.64 -1.03
N ASN A 56 8.93 -17.22 -0.02
CA ASN A 56 7.46 -17.20 -0.07
C ASN A 56 6.93 -16.42 1.14
N TYR A 57 6.71 -15.11 0.99
CA TYR A 57 6.11 -14.29 2.06
C TYR A 57 4.59 -14.54 2.22
N ASN A 58 4.05 -15.57 1.56
CA ASN A 58 2.75 -16.19 1.86
C ASN A 58 2.69 -16.81 3.28
N SER A 59 3.63 -16.46 4.16
CA SER A 59 3.62 -16.75 5.58
C SER A 59 2.49 -15.99 6.29
N VAL A 60 1.26 -16.48 6.12
CA VAL A 60 0.20 -16.57 7.14
C VAL A 60 0.14 -15.36 8.08
N LEU A 61 -0.19 -14.19 7.53
CA LEU A 61 -0.51 -13.01 8.33
C LEU A 61 -2.04 -12.92 8.46
N ASN A 62 -2.53 -12.76 9.69
CA ASN A 62 -3.96 -12.54 9.95
C ASN A 62 -4.37 -11.09 9.67
N GLU A 63 -3.41 -10.19 9.43
CA GLU A 63 -3.66 -8.78 9.19
C GLU A 63 -2.51 -8.07 8.46
N PHE A 64 -2.87 -6.94 7.87
CA PHE A 64 -2.02 -5.88 7.40
C PHE A 64 -2.35 -4.61 8.20
N ASP A 65 -1.33 -3.94 8.71
CA ASP A 65 -1.42 -2.64 9.40
C ASP A 65 -0.27 -1.74 8.93
N VAL A 66 -0.56 -0.50 8.50
CA VAL A 66 0.45 0.48 8.07
C VAL A 66 1.41 0.91 9.19
N ASN A 67 1.06 0.66 10.45
CA ASN A 67 1.89 0.97 11.61
C ASN A 67 2.76 -0.21 12.05
N TYR A 68 2.57 -1.38 11.44
CA TYR A 68 3.46 -2.51 11.70
C TYR A 68 4.88 -2.20 11.18
N PRO A 69 5.96 -2.54 11.93
CA PRO A 69 7.33 -2.20 11.56
C PRO A 69 7.89 -3.15 10.48
N TRP A 70 7.25 -3.19 9.30
CA TRP A 70 7.55 -4.09 8.18
C TRP A 70 9.03 -4.14 7.83
N LYS A 71 9.65 -2.96 7.65
CA LYS A 71 11.06 -2.81 7.27
C LYS A 71 12.02 -3.38 8.32
N GLU A 72 11.75 -3.13 9.61
CA GLU A 72 12.56 -3.63 10.72
C GLU A 72 12.47 -5.16 10.84
N LYS A 73 11.33 -5.73 10.43
CA LYS A 73 11.09 -7.18 10.38
C LYS A 73 11.63 -7.83 9.10
N GLY A 74 12.22 -7.06 8.18
CA GLY A 74 12.72 -7.56 6.90
C GLY A 74 11.61 -8.04 5.96
N ILE A 75 10.39 -7.54 6.13
CA ILE A 75 9.22 -7.88 5.32
C ILE A 75 8.88 -6.68 4.43
N ASP A 76 8.69 -6.95 3.13
CA ASP A 76 8.23 -5.94 2.18
C ASP A 76 6.69 -5.85 2.25
N SER A 77 6.17 -4.71 2.72
CA SER A 77 4.73 -4.49 2.87
C SER A 77 3.97 -4.62 1.55
N LYS A 78 4.61 -4.33 0.41
CA LYS A 78 3.99 -4.46 -0.93
C LYS A 78 3.85 -5.92 -1.37
N LYS A 79 4.64 -6.83 -0.78
CA LYS A 79 4.46 -8.28 -0.98
C LYS A 79 3.35 -8.85 -0.11
N VAL A 80 2.99 -8.16 0.98
CA VAL A 80 1.88 -8.52 1.84
C VAL A 80 0.55 -8.02 1.27
N LEU A 81 0.48 -6.73 0.93
CA LEU A 81 -0.66 -6.17 0.19
C LEU A 81 -0.25 -5.93 -1.26
N VAL A 82 -0.39 -6.96 -2.09
CA VAL A 82 -0.05 -6.90 -3.51
C VAL A 82 -0.94 -5.87 -4.19
N GLY A 83 -0.36 -5.01 -5.05
CA GLY A 83 -1.06 -3.88 -5.68
C GLY A 83 -0.98 -2.58 -4.87
N SER A 84 -0.25 -2.57 -3.75
CA SER A 84 0.06 -1.36 -2.99
C SER A 84 1.38 -0.71 -3.40
N TYR A 85 1.55 0.53 -2.97
CA TYR A 85 2.79 1.29 -3.04
C TYR A 85 3.50 1.32 -1.68
N ASP A 86 4.67 1.95 -1.63
CA ASP A 86 5.41 2.10 -0.38
C ASP A 86 4.61 2.88 0.66
N ILE A 87 4.75 2.49 1.93
CA ILE A 87 4.18 3.22 3.06
C ILE A 87 4.86 4.58 3.14
N THR A 88 4.07 5.64 3.04
CA THR A 88 4.51 7.02 3.16
C THR A 88 4.01 7.63 4.45
N LYS A 89 4.69 8.67 4.93
CA LYS A 89 4.26 9.43 6.11
C LYS A 89 3.74 10.79 5.67
N GLU A 90 2.45 11.02 5.87
CA GLU A 90 1.79 12.28 5.53
C GLU A 90 1.08 12.83 6.78
N ASN A 91 1.32 14.10 7.11
CA ASN A 91 0.76 14.74 8.30
C ASN A 91 0.96 13.93 9.61
N GLY A 92 2.13 13.29 9.73
CA GLY A 92 2.48 12.50 10.90
C GLY A 92 1.89 11.08 10.94
N LYS A 93 1.06 10.69 9.96
CA LYS A 93 0.42 9.37 9.89
C LYS A 93 1.03 8.53 8.79
N ASN A 94 1.20 7.24 9.06
CA ASN A 94 1.56 6.27 8.03
C ASN A 94 0.34 5.99 7.17
N GLN A 95 0.54 5.95 5.86
CA GLN A 95 -0.51 5.69 4.88
C GLN A 95 0.05 4.81 3.79
N MET A 96 -0.77 3.91 3.27
CA MET A 96 -0.40 3.10 2.12
C MET A 96 -1.43 3.24 1.01
N TRP A 97 -0.98 3.77 -0.11
CA TRP A 97 -1.79 3.87 -1.31
C TRP A 97 -1.88 2.52 -2.00
N ILE A 98 -3.04 2.25 -2.62
CA ILE A 98 -3.22 1.15 -3.55
C ILE A 98 -3.62 1.65 -4.95
N GLY A 99 -3.32 0.84 -5.96
CA GLY A 99 -3.84 1.00 -7.31
C GLY A 99 -5.33 0.62 -7.42
N LYS A 100 -5.81 0.41 -8.64
CA LYS A 100 -7.21 -0.01 -8.88
C LYS A 100 -7.53 -1.35 -8.23
N GLU A 101 -6.54 -2.17 -7.99
CA GLU A 101 -6.69 -3.49 -7.38
C GLU A 101 -5.60 -3.71 -6.34
N ALA A 102 -5.98 -4.29 -5.22
CA ALA A 102 -5.04 -4.81 -4.23
C ALA A 102 -5.57 -6.10 -3.60
N SER A 103 -4.66 -6.99 -3.23
CA SER A 103 -5.01 -8.28 -2.64
C SER A 103 -4.05 -8.69 -1.53
N ILE A 104 -4.59 -9.40 -0.55
CA ILE A 104 -3.86 -9.99 0.56
C ILE A 104 -4.37 -11.41 0.80
N THR A 105 -3.44 -12.32 1.10
CA THR A 105 -3.79 -13.65 1.59
C THR A 105 -3.80 -13.64 3.11
N LEU A 106 -4.95 -13.95 3.69
CA LEU A 106 -5.18 -14.00 5.14
C LEU A 106 -5.38 -15.45 5.57
N SER A 107 -5.02 -15.75 6.82
CA SER A 107 -5.31 -17.04 7.44
C SER A 107 -6.59 -17.02 8.23
N SER A 108 -7.54 -17.88 7.87
CA SER A 108 -8.78 -18.07 8.62
C SER A 108 -8.50 -18.85 9.91
N GLU A 109 -8.35 -18.14 11.03
CA GLU A 109 -8.26 -18.78 12.34
C GLU A 109 -9.64 -19.27 12.81
N LYS A 110 -9.67 -20.28 13.68
CA LYS A 110 -10.94 -20.79 14.26
C LYS A 110 -11.71 -19.74 15.05
N SER A 111 -11.03 -18.70 15.53
CA SER A 111 -11.62 -17.61 16.31
C SER A 111 -12.09 -16.43 15.45
N PHE A 112 -11.87 -16.47 14.13
CA PHE A 112 -12.22 -15.39 13.21
C PHE A 112 -13.71 -15.04 13.28
N LYS A 113 -14.03 -13.83 13.77
CA LYS A 113 -15.42 -13.36 13.87
C LYS A 113 -15.78 -12.36 12.79
N TYR A 114 -14.85 -11.49 12.41
CA TYR A 114 -15.10 -10.47 11.40
C TYR A 114 -13.81 -10.01 10.73
N LEU A 115 -13.91 -9.75 9.43
CA LEU A 115 -12.89 -9.07 8.64
C LEU A 115 -13.09 -7.57 8.77
N ASN A 116 -12.06 -6.88 9.23
CA ASN A 116 -12.05 -5.42 9.32
C ASN A 116 -11.22 -4.82 8.18
N ILE A 117 -11.78 -3.79 7.55
CA ILE A 117 -11.11 -3.00 6.52
C ILE A 117 -11.19 -1.53 6.92
N LYS A 118 -10.04 -0.87 7.00
CA LYS A 118 -9.94 0.57 7.28
C LYS A 118 -9.11 1.27 6.22
N GLY A 119 -9.57 2.44 5.82
CA GLY A 119 -8.88 3.27 4.86
C GLY A 119 -9.65 4.54 4.54
N TRP A 120 -9.28 5.18 3.43
CA TRP A 120 -9.90 6.42 2.97
C TRP A 120 -9.95 6.50 1.45
N ILE A 121 -11.07 7.01 0.93
CA ILE A 121 -11.32 7.17 -0.50
C ILE A 121 -11.35 8.66 -0.91
N PRO A 122 -10.38 9.17 -1.71
CA PRO A 122 -10.33 10.55 -2.23
C PRO A 122 -11.24 10.77 -3.44
N VAL A 123 -12.57 10.62 -3.30
CA VAL A 123 -13.51 10.83 -4.42
C VAL A 123 -13.31 12.18 -5.13
N SER A 124 -13.00 13.26 -4.41
CA SER A 124 -12.73 14.60 -4.94
C SER A 124 -11.62 14.57 -6.00
N MET A 125 -10.54 13.83 -5.77
CA MET A 125 -9.45 13.66 -6.73
C MET A 125 -9.88 12.85 -7.95
N HIS A 126 -10.62 11.76 -7.74
CA HIS A 126 -11.17 10.98 -8.85
C HIS A 126 -12.13 11.79 -9.72
N LYS A 127 -12.99 12.61 -9.11
CA LYS A 127 -13.93 13.49 -9.81
C LYS A 127 -13.19 14.54 -10.63
N LYS A 128 -12.22 15.21 -10.00
CA LYS A 128 -11.42 16.27 -10.63
C LYS A 128 -10.69 15.77 -11.87
N ILE A 129 -10.15 14.55 -11.81
CA ILE A 129 -9.26 14.03 -12.85
C ILE A 129 -10.04 13.23 -13.92
N ASN A 130 -10.92 12.31 -13.50
CA ASN A 130 -11.56 11.38 -14.43
C ASN A 130 -12.98 11.80 -14.85
N ASN A 131 -13.48 12.95 -14.37
CA ASN A 131 -14.82 13.45 -14.65
C ASN A 131 -15.94 12.42 -14.33
N ILE A 132 -15.77 11.66 -13.25
CA ILE A 132 -16.76 10.66 -12.78
C ILE A 132 -17.67 11.25 -11.69
N GLN A 133 -18.83 10.65 -11.47
CA GLN A 133 -19.79 11.12 -10.45
C GLN A 133 -19.64 10.41 -9.10
N ASP A 134 -19.09 9.21 -9.13
CA ASP A 134 -18.93 8.34 -7.97
C ASP A 134 -17.74 7.41 -8.15
N VAL A 135 -17.22 6.91 -7.03
CA VAL A 135 -16.22 5.85 -6.98
C VAL A 135 -16.84 4.67 -6.26
N SER A 136 -16.68 3.48 -6.82
CA SER A 136 -17.12 2.24 -6.17
C SER A 136 -15.92 1.41 -5.73
N ILE A 137 -16.10 0.73 -4.61
CA ILE A 137 -15.16 -0.24 -4.05
C ILE A 137 -15.87 -1.57 -3.99
N LYS A 138 -15.30 -2.59 -4.62
CA LYS A 138 -15.77 -3.97 -4.56
C LYS A 138 -14.80 -4.79 -3.73
N PHE A 139 -15.36 -5.61 -2.86
CA PHE A 139 -14.62 -6.57 -2.05
C PHE A 139 -14.89 -7.97 -2.54
N TYR A 140 -13.84 -8.77 -2.62
CA TYR A 140 -13.90 -10.16 -3.05
C TYR A 140 -13.19 -11.06 -2.03
N ILE A 141 -13.72 -12.26 -1.88
CA ILE A 141 -13.02 -13.38 -1.23
C ILE A 141 -12.93 -14.51 -2.24
N ASN A 142 -11.73 -15.03 -2.47
CA ASN A 142 -11.47 -16.10 -3.45
C ASN A 142 -12.14 -15.79 -4.81
N ASP A 143 -11.94 -14.56 -5.29
CA ASP A 143 -12.52 -13.99 -6.52
C ASP A 143 -14.05 -13.89 -6.60
N LYS A 144 -14.79 -14.26 -5.56
CA LYS A 144 -16.23 -14.03 -5.45
C LYS A 144 -16.51 -12.68 -4.81
N GLU A 145 -17.32 -11.85 -5.47
CA GLU A 145 -17.74 -10.55 -4.93
C GLU A 145 -18.60 -10.78 -3.68
N ILE A 146 -18.27 -10.11 -2.58
CA ILE A 146 -18.97 -10.23 -1.30
C ILE A 146 -19.68 -8.95 -0.88
N LYS A 147 -19.22 -7.79 -1.39
CA LYS A 147 -19.77 -6.49 -1.05
C LYS A 147 -19.31 -5.44 -2.06
N GLN A 148 -20.19 -4.49 -2.33
CA GLN A 148 -19.86 -3.28 -3.08
C GLN A 148 -20.29 -2.04 -2.27
N LEU A 149 -19.42 -1.04 -2.26
CA LEU A 149 -19.67 0.28 -1.70
C LEU A 149 -19.59 1.32 -2.80
N LYS A 150 -20.34 2.42 -2.63
CA LYS A 150 -20.40 3.50 -3.60
C LYS A 150 -20.31 4.84 -2.89
N PHE A 151 -19.37 5.68 -3.32
CA PHE A 151 -19.02 6.94 -2.66
C PHE A 151 -19.19 8.10 -3.64
N LYS A 152 -19.85 9.17 -3.18
CA LYS A 152 -20.04 10.42 -3.93
C LYS A 152 -19.14 11.56 -3.43
N GLU A 153 -18.45 11.35 -2.31
CA GLU A 153 -17.62 12.33 -1.61
C GLU A 153 -16.49 11.61 -0.86
N ASP A 154 -15.48 12.37 -0.47
CA ASP A 154 -14.34 11.85 0.29
C ASP A 154 -14.81 11.24 1.59
N LYS A 155 -14.38 10.00 1.87
CA LYS A 155 -14.92 9.28 3.01
C LYS A 155 -13.96 8.27 3.60
N LEU A 156 -14.04 8.13 4.92
CA LEU A 156 -13.42 7.01 5.63
C LEU A 156 -14.15 5.71 5.28
N VAL A 157 -13.38 4.70 4.96
CA VAL A 157 -13.83 3.32 4.83
C VAL A 157 -13.56 2.64 6.17
N ASN A 158 -14.61 2.15 6.83
CA ASN A 158 -14.50 1.40 8.07
C ASN A 158 -15.52 0.27 8.04
N GLU A 159 -15.12 -0.82 7.39
CA GLU A 159 -16.01 -1.92 7.04
C GLU A 159 -15.72 -3.12 7.92
N LYS A 160 -16.81 -3.70 8.42
CA LYS A 160 -16.81 -4.93 9.19
C LYS A 160 -17.65 -5.97 8.44
N ILE A 161 -17.02 -7.06 8.05
CA ILE A 161 -17.67 -8.17 7.36
C ILE A 161 -17.68 -9.36 8.31
N GLU A 162 -18.86 -9.76 8.76
CA GLU A 162 -19.02 -10.89 9.67
C GLU A 162 -18.61 -12.20 8.99
N TYR A 163 -17.86 -13.03 9.71
CA TYR A 163 -17.39 -14.33 9.21
C TYR A 163 -18.55 -15.21 8.72
N GLU A 164 -19.68 -15.19 9.42
CA GLU A 164 -20.89 -15.96 9.04
C GLU A 164 -21.38 -15.68 7.62
N LYS A 165 -21.11 -14.48 7.07
CA LYS A 165 -21.52 -14.10 5.70
C LYS A 165 -20.56 -14.59 4.62
N ILE A 166 -19.35 -14.99 5.01
CA ILE A 166 -18.25 -15.32 4.09
C ILE A 166 -17.67 -16.71 4.32
N LYS A 167 -18.06 -17.41 5.40
CA LYS A 167 -17.54 -18.74 5.75
C LYS A 167 -17.70 -19.76 4.62
N ASP A 168 -18.81 -19.75 3.89
CA ASP A 168 -19.05 -20.69 2.79
C ASP A 168 -18.16 -20.40 1.56
N ILE A 169 -17.68 -19.15 1.44
CA ILE A 169 -16.78 -18.72 0.36
C ILE A 169 -15.32 -19.04 0.71
N ILE A 170 -14.98 -18.95 2.00
CA ILE A 170 -13.68 -19.37 2.53
C ILE A 170 -13.57 -20.90 2.48
N GLY A 171 -14.65 -21.61 2.82
CA GLY A 171 -14.70 -23.06 2.94
C GLY A 171 -13.85 -23.56 4.12
N ASP A 172 -13.41 -24.81 4.04
CA ASP A 172 -12.54 -25.42 5.05
C ASP A 172 -11.06 -25.00 4.93
N ASN A 173 -10.78 -24.01 4.07
CA ASN A 173 -9.42 -23.55 3.83
C ASN A 173 -8.89 -22.76 5.03
N LYS A 174 -7.65 -23.05 5.41
CA LYS A 174 -6.94 -22.26 6.44
C LYS A 174 -6.54 -20.86 5.97
N GLN A 175 -6.76 -20.55 4.70
CA GLN A 175 -6.39 -19.29 4.08
C GLN A 175 -7.43 -18.88 3.04
N PHE A 176 -7.58 -17.58 2.83
CA PHE A 176 -8.36 -17.03 1.73
C PHE A 176 -7.69 -15.78 1.18
N CYS A 177 -7.94 -15.52 -0.10
CA CYS A 177 -7.51 -14.27 -0.75
C CYS A 177 -8.61 -13.23 -0.58
N PHE A 178 -8.30 -12.11 0.07
CA PHE A 178 -9.14 -10.93 0.09
C PHE A 178 -8.64 -9.94 -0.95
N LYS A 179 -9.54 -9.46 -1.82
CA LYS A 179 -9.21 -8.51 -2.88
C LYS A 179 -10.14 -7.30 -2.82
N ILE A 180 -9.54 -6.13 -2.99
CA ILE A 180 -10.21 -4.84 -3.15
C ILE A 180 -10.06 -4.41 -4.61
N GLN A 181 -11.15 -3.97 -5.22
CA GLN A 181 -11.15 -3.35 -6.54
C GLN A 181 -11.84 -1.98 -6.48
N VAL A 182 -11.17 -0.94 -6.94
CA VAL A 182 -11.67 0.42 -7.00
C VAL A 182 -11.98 0.76 -8.47
N SER A 183 -13.14 1.35 -8.74
CA SER A 183 -13.59 1.60 -10.11
C SER A 183 -12.77 2.65 -10.87
N SER A 184 -11.91 3.39 -10.19
CA SER A 184 -11.13 4.48 -10.75
C SER A 184 -9.77 4.56 -10.06
N SER A 185 -8.78 5.04 -10.80
CA SER A 185 -7.48 5.49 -10.30
C SER A 185 -7.10 6.79 -11.02
N TYR A 186 -6.17 7.54 -10.48
CA TYR A 186 -5.63 8.74 -11.10
C TYR A 186 -4.12 8.82 -10.91
N ASN A 187 -3.44 9.54 -11.81
CA ASN A 187 -2.00 9.71 -11.76
C ASN A 187 -1.66 11.19 -11.62
N PRO A 188 -1.25 11.67 -10.44
CA PRO A 188 -1.03 13.10 -10.21
C PRO A 188 -0.05 13.75 -11.19
N LYS A 189 1.02 13.04 -11.59
CA LYS A 189 2.00 13.56 -12.55
C LYS A 189 1.46 13.69 -13.96
N LYS A 190 0.72 12.68 -14.47
CA LYS A 190 0.10 12.76 -15.81
C LYS A 190 -0.89 13.91 -15.91
N GLU A 191 -1.51 14.29 -14.79
CA GLU A 191 -2.47 15.39 -14.68
C GLU A 191 -1.83 16.74 -14.32
N GLY A 192 -0.50 16.81 -14.22
CA GLY A 192 0.22 18.05 -13.90
C GLY A 192 -0.05 18.61 -12.51
N ILE A 193 -0.43 17.77 -11.54
CA ILE A 193 -0.74 18.18 -10.16
C ILE A 193 0.53 18.27 -9.31
N ASN A 194 1.36 17.22 -9.35
CA ASN A 194 2.66 17.13 -8.66
C ASN A 194 3.51 16.02 -9.31
N ASP A 195 4.68 15.71 -8.76
CA ASP A 195 5.61 14.73 -9.33
C ASP A 195 5.30 13.25 -9.00
N ASP A 196 4.17 12.94 -8.37
CA ASP A 196 3.78 11.57 -8.02
C ASP A 196 3.38 10.77 -9.27
N GLU A 197 4.19 9.78 -9.62
CA GLU A 197 4.04 8.92 -10.79
C GLU A 197 3.09 7.75 -10.59
N ARG A 198 2.58 7.53 -9.38
CA ARG A 198 1.76 6.37 -9.04
C ARG A 198 0.35 6.52 -9.61
N ASP A 199 -0.26 5.40 -10.02
CA ASP A 199 -1.69 5.33 -10.31
C ASP A 199 -2.43 5.06 -8.99
N LEU A 200 -2.89 6.13 -8.33
CA LEU A 200 -3.49 6.13 -7.00
C LEU A 200 -5.00 5.90 -7.05
N SER A 201 -5.53 5.09 -6.13
CA SER A 201 -6.98 4.89 -6.00
C SER A 201 -7.49 5.18 -4.60
N MET A 202 -7.01 4.44 -3.60
CA MET A 202 -7.43 4.65 -2.22
C MET A 202 -6.27 4.41 -1.26
N ILE A 203 -6.45 4.89 -0.04
CA ILE A 203 -5.52 4.64 1.07
C ILE A 203 -6.07 3.47 1.88
N ILE A 204 -5.21 2.53 2.23
CA ILE A 204 -5.47 1.41 3.14
C ILE A 204 -4.62 1.60 4.39
N ASP A 205 -5.27 1.56 5.55
CA ASP A 205 -4.61 1.62 6.86
C ASP A 205 -4.53 0.23 7.49
N TYR A 206 -5.59 -0.56 7.37
CA TYR A 206 -5.71 -1.85 8.01
C TYR A 206 -6.61 -2.81 7.23
N ILE A 207 -6.19 -4.07 7.11
CA ILE A 207 -7.03 -5.19 6.65
C ILE A 207 -6.72 -6.37 7.55
N GLY A 208 -7.69 -6.97 8.22
CA GLY A 208 -7.38 -8.15 9.02
C GLY A 208 -8.52 -8.74 9.80
N GLU A 209 -8.26 -9.96 10.26
CA GLU A 209 -9.15 -10.72 11.11
C GLU A 209 -9.17 -10.18 12.52
N LYS A 210 -10.35 -10.19 13.12
CA LYS A 210 -10.52 -9.93 14.55
C LYS A 210 -11.45 -10.96 15.17
N ASN A 211 -11.16 -11.25 16.43
CA ASN A 211 -11.89 -12.17 17.30
C ASN A 211 -12.91 -11.44 18.18
#